data_AF-A0A8T4YK67-F1
#
_entry.id   AF-A0A8T4YK67-F1
#
_cell.length_a   1.000
_cell.length_b   1.000
_cell.length_c   1.000
_cell.angle_alpha   90.00
_cell.angle_beta   90.00
_cell.angle_gamma   90.00
#
_symmetry.space_group_name_H-M   'P 1'
#
loop_
_entity.id
_entity.type
_entity.pdbx_description
1 polymer ?
#
loop_
_entity_poly.entity_id
_entity_poly.type
_entity_poly.pdbx_seq_one_letter_code
_entity_poly.pdbx_strand_id
1 'polypeptide(L)' 'MGKNAKELWKLYEADYKNMRVTFKGRRCLRCGKFMAHHSTPVSRWSCGGCGYTDYEIKH' A
#
# COMPACT_ATOMS: atom_id res chain seq x y z
N MET A 1 12.72 -19.81 4.81
CA MET A 1 11.48 -19.01 4.99
C MET A 1 10.78 -18.90 3.65
N GLY A 2 9.76 -19.72 3.41
CA GLY A 2 9.02 -19.71 2.15
C GLY A 2 8.30 -18.38 1.95
N LYS A 3 8.73 -17.59 0.97
CA LYS A 3 8.03 -16.39 0.55
C LYS A 3 6.81 -16.85 -0.25
N ASN A 4 5.67 -17.07 0.40
CA ASN A 4 4.41 -17.16 -0.33
C ASN A 4 4.30 -15.89 -1.17
N ALA A 5 4.26 -16.05 -2.49
CA ALA A 5 4.16 -14.94 -3.42
C ALA A 5 2.81 -14.27 -3.18
N LYS A 6 2.79 -13.24 -2.34
CA LYS A 6 1.60 -12.43 -2.11
C LYS A 6 1.16 -11.92 -3.48
N GLU A 7 -0.10 -12.12 -3.82
CA GLU A 7 -0.67 -11.84 -5.15
C GLU A 7 -0.60 -10.35 -5.45
N LEU A 8 0.54 -9.89 -5.97
CA LEU A 8 0.89 -8.47 -6.16
C LEU A 8 -0.14 -7.73 -7.00
N TRP A 9 -0.73 -8.41 -7.98
CA TRP A 9 -1.76 -7.85 -8.86
C TRP A 9 -3.00 -7.37 -8.11
N LYS A 10 -3.30 -7.89 -6.92
CA LYS A 10 -4.44 -7.44 -6.09
C LYS A 10 -4.29 -6.01 -5.59
N LEU A 11 -3.07 -5.45 -5.61
CA LEU A 11 -2.82 -4.05 -5.25
C LEU A 11 -3.13 -3.06 -6.38
N TYR A 12 -3.45 -3.55 -7.57
CA TYR A 12 -3.72 -2.74 -8.73
C TYR A 12 -5.16 -2.95 -9.21
N GLU A 13 -5.73 -1.92 -9.82
CA GLU A 13 -6.97 -1.97 -10.59
C GLU A 13 -6.63 -1.80 -12.06
N ALA A 14 -7.22 -2.63 -12.92
CA ALA A 14 -7.12 -2.50 -14.36
C ALA A 14 -8.48 -2.02 -14.91
N ASP A 15 -8.48 -0.85 -15.52
CA ASP A 15 -9.59 -0.33 -16.32
C ASP A 15 -9.30 -0.61 -17.80
N TYR A 16 -9.92 -1.68 -18.32
CA TYR A 16 -9.77 -2.10 -19.72
C TYR A 16 -10.47 -1.19 -20.72
N LYS A 17 -11.43 -0.35 -20.28
CA LYS A 17 -12.10 0.59 -21.19
C LYS A 17 -11.18 1.75 -21.53
N ASN A 18 -10.48 2.27 -20.52
CA ASN A 18 -9.57 3.40 -20.66
C ASN A 18 -8.10 2.97 -20.82
N MET A 19 -7.81 1.66 -20.81
CA MET A 19 -6.45 1.09 -20.84
C MET A 19 -5.55 1.68 -19.73
N ARG A 20 -6.07 1.75 -18.50
CA ARG A 20 -5.38 2.34 -17.34
C ARG A 20 -5.17 1.32 -16.22
N VAL A 21 -4.03 1.42 -15.55
CA VAL A 21 -3.70 0.63 -14.35
C VAL A 21 -3.45 1.58 -13.19
N THR A 22 -4.20 1.41 -12.11
CA THR A 22 -4.15 2.29 -10.93
C THR A 22 -3.76 1.50 -9.69
N PHE A 23 -2.80 1.99 -8.92
CA PHE A 23 -2.45 1.40 -7.63
C PHE A 23 -3.49 1.77 -6.57
N LYS A 24 -4.02 0.77 -5.85
CA LYS A 24 -5.06 0.94 -4.82
C LYS A 24 -4.52 1.34 -3.45
N GLY A 25 -3.22 1.21 -3.21
CA GLY A 25 -2.60 1.51 -1.91
C GLY A 25 -2.14 2.96 -1.76
N ARG A 26 -1.41 3.24 -0.67
CA ARG A 26 -0.84 4.57 -0.38
C ARG A 26 0.63 4.68 -0.80
N ARG A 27 1.01 5.83 -1.35
CA ARG A 27 2.41 6.23 -1.58
C ARG A 27 2.92 7.04 -0.40
N CYS A 28 4.18 6.83 -0.01
CA CYS A 28 4.81 7.54 1.09
C CYS A 28 4.99 9.03 0.73
N LEU A 29 4.48 9.91 1.58
CA LEU A 29 4.63 11.37 1.41
C LEU A 29 6.07 11.86 1.50
N ARG A 30 6.96 11.09 2.16
CA ARG A 30 8.37 11.48 2.32
C ARG A 30 9.26 11.05 1.15
N CYS A 31 9.07 9.83 0.64
CA CYS A 31 10.01 9.24 -0.33
C CYS A 31 9.34 8.61 -1.56
N GLY A 32 8.01 8.71 -1.69
CA GLY A 32 7.27 8.21 -2.84
C GLY A 32 7.17 6.69 -2.96
N LYS A 33 7.74 5.90 -2.04
CA LYS A 33 7.65 4.43 -2.10
C LYS A 33 6.26 3.93 -1.70
N PHE A 34 5.90 2.72 -2.12
CA PHE A 34 4.66 2.07 -1.67
C PHE A 34 4.69 1.80 -0.17
N MET A 35 3.55 2.02 0.49
CA MET A 35 3.39 1.76 1.92
C MET A 35 2.61 0.46 2.15
N ALA A 36 2.91 -0.22 3.24
CA ALA A 36 2.17 -1.39 3.70
C ALA A 36 1.04 -0.94 4.63
N HIS A 37 -0.18 -1.42 4.37
CA HIS A 37 -1.31 -1.24 5.26
C HIS A 37 -1.30 -2.33 6.33
N HIS A 38 -1.35 -1.91 7.59
CA HIS A 38 -1.49 -2.79 8.75
C HIS A 38 -2.77 -2.40 9.47
N SER A 39 -3.77 -3.29 9.47
CA SER A 39 -5.07 -3.03 10.09
C SER A 39 -5.08 -3.20 11.61
N THR A 40 -4.11 -3.91 12.18
CA THR A 40 -4.04 -4.23 13.62
C THR A 40 -2.70 -3.86 14.24
N PRO A 41 -2.66 -3.55 15.56
CA PRO A 41 -3.79 -3.28 16.45
C PRO A 41 -4.50 -1.94 16.16
N VAL A 42 -3.79 -1.00 15.52
CA VAL A 42 -4.32 0.27 15.03
C VAL A 42 -4.01 0.37 13.54
N SER A 43 -5.01 0.77 12.75
CA SER A 43 -4.89 0.92 11.30
C SER A 43 -3.83 1.96 10.96
N ARG A 44 -2.81 1.55 10.20
CA ARG A 44 -1.69 2.42 9.82
C ARG A 44 -1.08 2.02 8.49
N TRP A 45 -0.51 3.00 7.82
CA TRP A 45 0.37 2.84 6.67
C TRP A 45 1.81 2.97 7.12
N SER A 46 2.65 1.96 6.87
CA SER A 46 4.07 2.02 7.19
C SER A 46 4.92 1.93 5.92
N CYS A 47 5.92 2.79 5.82
CA CYS A 47 6.87 2.83 4.72
C CYS A 47 8.11 2.01 5.07
N GLY A 48 8.30 0.87 4.39
CA GLY A 48 9.49 0.04 4.55
C GLY A 48 10.80 0.66 4.03
N GLY A 49 10.74 1.82 3.34
CA GLY A 49 11.93 2.48 2.80
C GLY A 49 12.53 3.57 3.68
N CYS A 50 11.70 4.34 4.39
CA CYS A 50 12.17 5.45 5.24
C CYS A 50 11.67 5.38 6.69
N GLY A 51 10.93 4.32 7.05
CA GLY A 51 10.38 4.14 8.40
C GLY A 51 9.17 5.03 8.74
N TYR A 52 8.73 5.91 7.84
CA TYR A 52 7.53 6.72 8.09
C TYR A 52 6.30 5.86 8.32
N THR A 53 5.57 6.13 9.39
CA THR A 53 4.28 5.51 9.68
C THR A 53 3.21 6.60 9.81
N ASP A 54 2.09 6.38 9.15
CA ASP A 54 0.93 7.25 9.11
C ASP A 54 -0.27 6.49 9.68
N TYR A 55 -0.85 6.99 10.77
CA TYR A 55 -1.95 6.31 11.47
C TYR A 55 -3.28 6.84 10.96
N GLU A 56 -4.17 5.92 10.57
CA GLU A 56 -5.51 6.26 10.12
C GLU A 56 -6.39 6.52 11.35
N ILE A 57 -6.19 7.66 12.02
CA ILE A 57 -7.05 8.10 13.11
C ILE A 57 -8.35 8.59 12.48
N LYS A 58 -9.46 7.89 12.74
CA LYS A 58 -10.80 8.40 12.39
C LYS A 58 -11.13 9.51 13.40
N HIS A 59 -11.36 10.72 12.88
CA HIS A 59 -11.92 11.84 13.64
C HIS A 59 -13.42 11.68 13.82
#